data_AF-A0A7W4LLM7-F1
#
_entry.id   AF-A0A7W4LLM7-F1
#
_cell.length_a   1.000
_cell.length_b   1.000
_cell.length_c   1.000
_cell.angle_alpha   90.00
_cell.angle_beta   90.00
_cell.angle_gamma   90.00
#
_symmetry.space_group_name_H-M   'P 1'
#
loop_
_entity.id
_entity.type
_entity.pdbx_description
1 polymer ?
#
loop_
_entity_poly.entity_id
_entity_poly.type
_entity_poly.pdbx_seq_one_letter_code
_entity_poly.pdbx_strand_id
1 'polypeptide(L)' 'MSATVDCPTCGAPVEWGPQSPSRPFCSERCKLIDLGAWATEAHAIPGDNLEDELFSEDMPPRGH' A
#
# COMPACT_ATOMS: atom_id res chain seq x y z
N MET A 1 0.58 27.96 -5.11
CA MET A 1 0.02 26.93 -6.01
C MET A 1 -0.10 25.66 -5.20
N SER A 2 -1.32 25.14 -4.98
CA SER A 2 -1.47 23.79 -4.43
C SER A 2 -1.26 22.80 -5.57
N ALA A 3 -0.59 21.68 -5.28
CA ALA A 3 -0.51 20.58 -6.23
C ALA A 3 -1.85 19.84 -6.26
N THR A 4 -2.24 19.27 -7.38
CA THR A 4 -3.40 18.37 -7.47
C THR A 4 -2.90 16.97 -7.79
N VAL A 5 -3.44 15.96 -7.11
CA VAL A 5 -3.09 14.56 -7.29
C VAL A 5 -4.35 13.73 -7.51
N ASP A 6 -4.25 12.61 -8.20
CA ASP A 6 -5.37 11.70 -8.39
C ASP A 6 -5.52 10.75 -7.20
N CYS A 7 -6.75 10.56 -6.74
CA CYS A 7 -7.07 9.59 -5.70
C CYS A 7 -6.74 8.18 -6.20
N PRO A 8 -5.89 7.40 -5.52
CA PRO A 8 -5.47 6.08 -6.00
C PRO A 8 -6.62 5.06 -6.04
N THR A 9 -7.67 5.26 -5.24
CA THR A 9 -8.81 4.34 -5.15
C THR A 9 -9.85 4.57 -6.25
N CYS A 10 -10.07 5.81 -6.68
CA CYS A 10 -11.20 6.15 -7.57
C CYS A 10 -10.86 7.16 -8.69
N GLY A 11 -9.64 7.67 -8.73
CA GLY A 11 -9.16 8.61 -9.75
C GLY A 11 -9.67 10.04 -9.61
N ALA A 12 -10.45 10.37 -8.58
CA ALA A 12 -10.93 11.73 -8.38
C ALA A 12 -9.77 12.71 -8.06
N PRO A 13 -9.76 13.94 -8.59
CA PRO A 13 -8.72 14.91 -8.31
C PRO A 13 -8.80 15.40 -6.86
N VAL A 14 -7.64 15.50 -6.19
CA VAL A 14 -7.50 15.92 -4.79
C VAL A 14 -6.50 17.06 -4.73
N GLU A 15 -6.92 18.20 -4.18
CA GLU A 15 -6.01 19.30 -3.90
C GLU A 15 -5.09 19.00 -2.71
N TRP A 16 -3.80 19.26 -2.88
CA TRP A 16 -2.78 19.06 -1.86
C TRP A 16 -2.78 20.23 -0.88
N GLY A 17 -3.61 20.14 0.16
CA GLY A 17 -3.69 21.14 1.22
C GLY A 17 -4.58 20.73 2.39
N PRO A 18 -4.57 21.49 3.50
CA PRO A 18 -5.31 21.15 4.73
C PRO A 18 -6.82 21.00 4.54
N GLN A 19 -7.39 21.57 3.47
CA GLN A 19 -8.79 21.38 3.07
C GLN A 19 -9.13 19.93 2.71
N SER A 20 -8.12 19.13 2.33
CA SER A 20 -8.24 17.71 2.09
C SER A 20 -7.59 16.99 3.28
N PRO A 21 -8.34 16.52 4.28
CA PRO A 21 -7.76 15.84 5.44
C PRO A 21 -7.30 14.40 5.11
N SER A 22 -7.91 13.79 4.09
CA SER A 22 -7.67 12.39 3.72
C SER A 22 -6.68 12.20 2.56
N ARG A 23 -5.96 13.24 2.13
CA ARG A 23 -4.97 13.15 1.03
C ARG A 23 -4.00 11.97 1.24
N PRO A 24 -3.62 11.24 0.18
CA PRO A 24 -3.93 11.50 -1.23
C PRO A 24 -5.34 11.07 -1.66
N PHE A 25 -6.18 10.57 -0.74
CA PHE A 25 -7.54 10.11 -1.04
C PHE A 25 -8.54 11.26 -1.03
N CYS A 26 -9.57 11.15 -1.87
CA CYS A 26 -10.65 12.16 -1.93
C CYS A 26 -11.60 12.11 -0.72
N SER A 27 -11.59 11.01 0.04
CA SER A 27 -12.45 10.80 1.21
C SER A 27 -11.89 9.71 2.13
N GLU A 28 -12.37 9.68 3.37
CA GLU A 28 -12.06 8.62 4.33
C GLU A 28 -12.49 7.23 3.83
N ARG A 29 -13.61 7.14 3.10
CA ARG A 29 -14.05 5.89 2.47
C ARG A 29 -13.01 5.33 1.52
N CYS A 30 -12.42 6.17 0.66
CA CYS A 30 -11.41 5.71 -0.29
C CYS A 30 -10.15 5.23 0.43
N LYS A 31 -9.72 5.93 1.48
CA LYS A 31 -8.61 5.50 2.35
C LYS A 31 -8.85 4.12 2.96
N LEU A 32 -10.08 3.85 3.44
CA LEU A 32 -10.41 2.55 4.04
C LEU A 32 -10.49 1.41 3.01
N ILE A 33 -10.97 1.70 1.80
CA ILE A 33 -10.99 0.72 0.70
C ILE A 33 -9.56 0.31 0.33
N ASP A 34 -8.66 1.29 0.19
CA ASP A 34 -7.24 1.03 -0.11
C ASP A 34 -6.60 0.16 0.96
N LEU A 35 -6.80 0.50 2.23
CA LEU A 35 -6.34 -0.31 3.36
C LEU A 35 -6.91 -1.74 3.30
N GLY A 36 -8.19 -1.89 2.95
CA GLY A 36 -8.82 -3.19 2.78
C GLY A 36 -8.17 -4.02 1.67
N ALA A 37 -7.83 -3.40 0.54
CA ALA A 37 -7.17 -4.09 -0.58
C ALA A 37 -5.79 -4.65 -0.20
N TRP A 38 -5.02 -3.94 0.63
CA TRP A 38 -3.77 -4.46 1.21
C TRP A 38 -4.02 -5.61 2.19
N ALA A 39 -5.01 -5.47 3.08
CA ALA A 39 -5.34 -6.50 4.05
C ALA A 39 -5.84 -7.81 3.41
N THR A 40 -6.44 -7.74 2.23
CA THR A 40 -6.91 -8.91 1.47
C THR A 40 -5.94 -9.35 0.37
N GLU A 41 -4.70 -8.86 0.38
CA GLU A 41 -3.66 -9.18 -0.62
C GLU A 41 -4.04 -8.86 -2.09
N ALA A 42 -5.08 -8.05 -2.30
CA ALA A 42 -5.43 -7.55 -3.62
C ALA A 42 -4.41 -6.50 -4.12
N HIS A 43 -3.72 -5.86 -3.17
CA HIS A 43 -2.47 -5.15 -3.41
C HIS A 43 -1.33 -5.93 -2.77
N ALA A 44 -0.39 -6.35 -3.61
CA ALA A 44 0.80 -7.08 -3.23
C ALA A 44 1.99 -6.53 -4.00
N ILE A 45 3.14 -6.45 -3.32
CA ILE A 45 4.42 -6.19 -3.97
C ILE A 45 5.01 -7.56 -4.30
N PRO A 46 5.33 -7.85 -5.58
CA PRO A 46 5.99 -9.10 -5.94
C PRO A 46 7.30 -9.24 -5.17
N GLY A 47 7.48 -10.36 -4.47
CA GLY A 47 8.74 -10.72 -3.82
C GLY A 47 9.77 -11.23 -4.82
N ASP A 48 11.05 -11.15 -4.46
CA ASP A 48 12.10 -11.89 -5.15
C ASP A 48 12.22 -13.30 -4.55
N ASN A 49 12.26 -14.32 -5.40
CA ASN A 49 12.24 -15.73 -4.96
C ASN A 49 13.42 -16.06 -4.03
N LEU A 50 14.55 -15.37 -4.20
CA LEU A 50 15.74 -15.58 -3.38
C LEU A 50 15.53 -15.18 -1.91
N GLU A 51 14.71 -14.15 -1.67
CA GLU A 51 14.43 -13.64 -0.33
C GLU A 51 13.47 -14.58 0.40
N ASP A 52 12.43 -15.05 -0.30
CA ASP A 52 11.47 -16.02 0.23
C ASP A 52 12.15 -17.33 0.66
N GLU A 53 13.15 -17.82 -0.08
CA GLU A 53 13.92 -19.01 0.33
C GLU A 53 14.86 -18.77 1.52
N LEU A 54 15.43 -17.55 1.64
CA LEU A 54 16.34 -17.20 2.73
C LEU A 54 15.62 -16.98 4.07
N PHE A 55 14.37 -16.49 4.02
CA PHE A 55 13.56 -16.20 5.20
C PHE A 55 12.52 -17.30 5.52
N SER A 56 12.47 -18.37 4.72
CA SER A 56 11.65 -19.54 5.02
C SER A 56 12.15 -20.25 6.29
N GLU A 57 11.21 -20.66 7.14
CA GLU A 57 11.46 -21.35 8.42
C GLU A 57 12.06 -22.77 8.24
N ASP A 58 12.14 -23.27 7.01
CA ASP A 58 12.70 -24.58 6.67
C ASP A 58 14.25 -24.62 6.59
N MET A 59 14.95 -23.60 7.12
CA MET A 59 16.41 -23.61 7.13
C MET A 59 16.92 -24.69 8.13
N PRO A 60 17.67 -25.72 7.69
CA PRO A 60 18.17 -26.75 8.60
C PRO A 60 19.09 -26.10 9.64
N PRO A 61 19.07 -26.56 10.91
CA PRO A 61 19.91 -25.98 11.94
C PRO A 61 21.37 -26.06 11.50
N ARG A 62 22.06 -24.91 11.52
CA ARG A 62 23.51 -24.86 11.27
C ARG A 62 24.19 -25.70 12.36
N GLY A 63 24.65 -26.88 11.96
CA GLY A 63 25.43 -27.77 12.81
C GLY A 63 26.70 -27.07 13.29
N HIS A 64 26.88 -27.05 14.61
CA HIS A 64 28.16 -26.80 15.26
C HIS A 64 28.78 -28.15 15.63
#